data_AF-A0A382MHA2-F1
#
_entry.id   AF-A0A382MHA2-F1
#
_cell.length_a   1.000
_cell.length_b   1.000
_cell.length_c   1.000
_cell.angle_alpha   90.00
_cell.angle_beta   90.00
_cell.angle_gamma   90.00
#
_symmetry.space_group_name_H-M   'P 1'
#
loop_
_entity.id
_entity.type
_entity.pdbx_description
1 polymer ?
#
loop_
_entity_poly.entity_id
_entity_poly.type
_entity_poly.pdbx_seq_one_letter_code
_entity_poly.pdbx_strand_id
1 'polypeptide(L)'
;MTENQNSSLMEKVISLSKQRGFVFQSSEIYGGLKSAYDYGPLGVELKRNIMNEWWRSMVHEREDVIGIDASIIMHSKVWQASGHLGGFSDPLVDCLISK
;
A
#
# COMPACT_ATOMS: atom_id res chain seq x y z
N MET A 1 -29.34 -1.75 10.87
CA MET A 1 -29.41 -2.93 9.97
C MET A 1 -28.53 -2.78 8.71
N THR A 2 -27.90 -1.63 8.46
CA THR A 2 -27.05 -1.36 7.29
C THR A 2 -25.57 -1.78 7.44
N GLU A 3 -25.04 -1.90 8.66
CA GLU A 3 -23.63 -2.26 8.88
C GLU A 3 -23.28 -3.71 8.49
N ASN A 4 -24.23 -4.63 8.57
CA ASN A 4 -23.98 -6.07 8.33
C ASN A 4 -23.81 -6.44 6.84
N GLN A 5 -24.26 -5.60 5.91
CA GLN A 5 -24.10 -5.87 4.47
C GLN A 5 -22.70 -5.53 3.96
N ASN A 6 -22.10 -4.44 4.45
CA ASN A 6 -20.78 -3.97 3.99
C ASN A 6 -19.64 -4.90 4.42
N SER A 7 -19.70 -5.44 5.63
CA SER A 7 -18.74 -6.45 6.09
C SER A 7 -18.78 -7.72 5.22
N SER A 8 -19.99 -8.18 4.87
CA SER A 8 -20.14 -9.35 3.98
C SER A 8 -19.63 -9.10 2.55
N LEU A 9 -19.71 -7.85 2.07
CA LEU A 9 -19.20 -7.48 0.75
C LEU A 9 -17.68 -7.46 0.74
N MET A 10 -17.07 -6.86 1.75
CA MET A 10 -15.60 -6.79 1.86
C MET A 10 -14.98 -8.19 1.91
N GLU A 11 -15.57 -9.11 2.69
CA GLU A 11 -15.13 -10.51 2.74
C GLU A 11 -15.20 -11.20 1.38
N LYS A 12 -16.27 -10.95 0.60
CA LYS A 12 -16.40 -11.47 -0.76
C LYS A 12 -15.32 -10.91 -1.69
N VAL A 13 -15.02 -9.61 -1.59
CA VAL A 13 -13.97 -8.96 -2.38
C VAL A 13 -12.59 -9.53 -2.04
N ILE A 14 -12.27 -9.70 -0.76
CA ILE A 14 -11.02 -10.31 -0.30
C ILE A 14 -10.91 -11.75 -0.83
N SER A 15 -11.98 -12.54 -0.68
CA SER A 15 -12.03 -13.93 -1.17
C SER A 15 -11.80 -14.01 -2.68
N LEU A 16 -12.49 -13.19 -3.46
CA LEU A 16 -12.31 -13.11 -4.92
C LEU A 16 -10.88 -12.70 -5.29
N SER A 17 -10.34 -11.69 -4.62
CA SER A 17 -8.99 -11.17 -4.88
C SER A 17 -7.93 -12.24 -4.66
N LYS A 18 -8.08 -13.04 -3.59
CA LYS A 18 -7.20 -14.18 -3.31
C LYS A 18 -7.40 -15.30 -4.34
N GLN A 19 -8.64 -15.71 -4.60
CA GLN A 19 -8.95 -16.82 -5.51
C GLN A 19 -8.55 -16.56 -6.97
N ARG A 20 -8.59 -15.31 -7.42
CA ARG A 20 -8.28 -14.92 -8.80
C ARG A 20 -6.84 -14.46 -9.00
N GLY A 21 -6.01 -14.45 -7.95
CA GLY A 21 -4.61 -14.05 -8.07
C GLY A 21 -4.39 -12.55 -8.26
N PHE A 22 -5.16 -11.73 -7.54
CA PHE A 22 -4.92 -10.29 -7.44
C PHE A 22 -3.94 -9.97 -6.32
N VAL A 23 -4.26 -10.31 -5.08
CA VAL A 23 -3.47 -9.94 -3.90
C VAL A 23 -3.41 -11.11 -2.92
N PHE A 24 -2.23 -11.34 -2.36
CA PHE A 24 -1.95 -12.35 -1.35
C PHE A 24 -1.33 -11.73 -0.11
N GLN A 25 -1.55 -12.37 1.04
CA GLN A 25 -0.85 -12.02 2.27
C GLN A 25 0.64 -12.35 2.08
N SER A 26 1.52 -11.37 2.26
CA SER A 26 2.95 -11.65 2.10
C SER A 26 3.43 -12.60 3.18
N SER A 27 4.34 -13.51 2.82
CA SER A 27 4.85 -14.58 3.69
C SER A 27 3.77 -15.48 4.30
N GLU A 28 2.64 -15.70 3.60
CA GLU A 28 1.48 -16.45 4.13
C GLU A 28 1.85 -17.83 4.69
N ILE A 29 2.69 -18.60 3.98
CA ILE A 29 3.12 -19.95 4.41
C ILE A 29 4.01 -19.95 5.66
N TYR A 30 4.50 -18.78 6.08
CA TYR A 30 5.32 -18.59 7.27
C TYR A 30 4.59 -17.81 8.38
N GLY A 31 3.25 -17.74 8.33
CA GLY A 31 2.43 -17.05 9.33
C GLY A 31 2.03 -15.62 8.96
N GLY A 32 2.46 -15.14 7.79
CA GLY A 32 2.08 -13.84 7.25
C GLY A 32 2.86 -12.67 7.87
N LEU A 33 3.14 -11.66 7.07
CA LEU A 33 3.68 -10.38 7.52
C LEU A 33 2.58 -9.32 7.52
N LYS A 34 2.11 -8.92 8.71
CA LYS A 34 1.07 -7.89 8.84
C LYS A 34 1.46 -6.65 8.05
N SER A 35 0.47 -6.08 7.34
CA SER A 35 0.62 -4.89 6.50
C SER A 35 1.52 -5.05 5.26
N ALA A 36 1.96 -6.26 4.92
CA ALA A 36 2.67 -6.55 3.68
C ALA A 36 1.87 -7.51 2.79
N TYR A 37 1.85 -7.23 1.48
CA TYR A 37 1.05 -7.95 0.50
C TYR A 37 1.79 -8.13 -0.82
N ASP A 38 1.58 -9.28 -1.46
CA ASP A 38 2.17 -9.63 -2.74
C ASP A 38 1.09 -9.61 -3.84
N TYR A 39 1.42 -9.00 -4.98
CA TYR A 39 0.51 -8.94 -6.12
C TYR A 39 0.68 -10.19 -6.99
N GLY A 40 -0.43 -10.90 -7.23
CA GLY A 40 -0.46 -12.05 -8.12
C GLY A 40 -0.49 -11.66 -9.61
N PRO A 41 -0.64 -12.64 -10.53
CA PRO A 41 -0.57 -12.40 -11.98
C PRO A 41 -1.57 -11.36 -12.50
N LEU A 42 -2.82 -11.39 -12.03
CA LEU A 42 -3.80 -10.37 -12.43
C LEU A 42 -3.61 -9.06 -11.67
N GLY A 43 -3.13 -9.13 -10.43
CA GLY A 43 -2.86 -7.97 -9.59
C GLY A 43 -1.73 -7.10 -10.12
N VAL A 44 -0.64 -7.71 -10.59
CA VAL A 44 0.50 -6.96 -11.14
C VAL A 44 0.11 -6.23 -12.42
N GLU A 45 -0.67 -6.86 -13.30
CA GLU A 45 -1.15 -6.23 -14.53
C GLU A 45 -2.15 -5.10 -14.23
N LEU A 46 -3.08 -5.31 -13.31
CA LEU A 46 -3.98 -4.24 -12.86
C LEU A 46 -3.21 -3.05 -12.28
N LYS A 47 -2.26 -3.32 -11.38
CA LYS A 47 -1.42 -2.28 -10.77
C LYS A 47 -0.65 -1.50 -11.84
N ARG A 48 -0.02 -2.18 -12.80
CA ARG A 48 0.72 -1.56 -13.91
C ARG A 48 -0.18 -0.71 -14.79
N ASN A 49 -1.37 -1.21 -15.15
CA ASN A 49 -2.31 -0.46 -15.97
C ASN A 49 -2.74 0.85 -15.29
N ILE A 50 -3.03 0.80 -13.99
CA ILE A 50 -3.38 2.00 -13.21
C ILE A 50 -2.21 2.99 -13.14
N MET A 51 -0.99 2.49 -12.85
CA MET A 51 0.21 3.36 -12.79
C MET A 51 0.51 4.02 -14.14
N ASN A 52 0.39 3.27 -15.24
CA ASN A 52 0.62 3.77 -16.60
C ASN A 52 -0.41 4.83 -17.00
N GLU A 53 -1.69 4.59 -16.68
CA GLU A 53 -2.78 5.54 -16.95
C GLU A 53 -2.60 6.84 -16.17
N TRP A 54 -2.24 6.72 -14.89
CA TRP A 54 -1.93 7.86 -14.04
C TRP A 54 -0.72 8.63 -14.58
N TRP A 55 0.35 7.93 -14.96
CA TRP A 55 1.55 8.58 -15.49
C TRP A 55 1.26 9.32 -16.79
N ARG A 56 0.50 8.72 -17.71
CA ARG A 56 0.10 9.38 -18.95
C ARG A 56 -0.69 10.66 -18.67
N SER A 57 -1.75 10.57 -17.87
CA SER A 57 -2.63 11.71 -17.58
C SER A 57 -1.95 12.83 -16.78
N MET A 58 -1.05 12.48 -15.84
CA MET A 58 -0.42 13.47 -14.97
C MET A 58 0.88 14.03 -15.52
N VAL A 59 1.66 13.24 -16.25
CA VAL A 59 3.02 13.64 -16.69
C VAL A 59 3.08 13.90 -18.20
N HIS A 60 2.43 13.08 -19.03
CA HIS A 60 2.52 13.26 -20.49
C HIS A 60 1.50 14.28 -21.03
N GLU A 61 0.29 14.30 -20.47
CA GLU A 61 -0.80 15.17 -20.94
C GLU A 61 -0.75 16.57 -20.33
N ARG A 62 0.06 16.79 -19.29
CA ARG A 62 0.20 18.08 -18.60
C ARG A 62 1.55 18.72 -18.89
N GLU A 63 1.54 20.02 -19.13
CA GLU A 63 2.76 20.81 -19.38
C GLU A 63 3.48 21.26 -18.09
N ASP A 64 2.81 21.14 -16.93
CA ASP A 64 3.28 21.67 -15.64
C ASP A 64 3.85 20.60 -14.68
N VAL A 65 4.01 19.35 -15.15
CA VAL A 65 4.48 18.22 -14.34
C VAL A 65 5.66 17.54 -15.02
N ILE A 66 6.76 17.36 -14.29
CA ILE A 66 7.97 16.70 -14.79
C ILE A 66 8.19 15.39 -14.04
N GLY A 67 8.32 14.30 -14.79
CA GLY A 67 8.62 12.98 -14.23
C GLY A 67 10.07 12.86 -13.77
N ILE A 68 10.28 12.36 -12.55
CA ILE A 68 11.58 12.00 -12.00
C ILE A 68 11.51 10.63 -11.33
N ASP A 69 12.63 9.91 -11.30
CA ASP A 69 12.77 8.67 -10.53
C ASP A 69 13.94 8.81 -9.56
N ALA A 70 13.71 8.52 -8.29
CA ALA A 70 14.63 8.79 -7.18
C ALA A 70 14.92 7.51 -6.39
N SER A 71 16.08 7.47 -5.73
CA SER A 71 16.45 6.32 -4.91
C SER A 71 15.59 6.23 -3.64
N ILE A 72 15.21 5.01 -3.26
CA ILE A 72 14.45 4.73 -2.03
C ILE A 72 15.28 5.05 -0.78
N ILE A 73 16.56 4.69 -0.79
CA ILE A 73 17.47 4.95 0.33
C ILE A 73 18.06 6.35 0.17
N MET A 74 17.95 7.17 1.22
CA MET A 74 18.41 8.56 1.25
C MET A 74 19.28 8.83 2.48
N HIS A 75 20.15 9.83 2.39
CA HIS A 75 21.00 10.26 3.50
C HIS A 75 20.16 10.80 4.67
N SER A 76 20.48 10.42 5.91
CA SER A 76 19.72 10.74 7.14
C SER A 76 19.37 12.23 7.30
N LYS A 77 20.32 13.11 6.99
CA LYS A 77 20.12 14.57 7.00
C LYS A 77 18.92 15.07 6.17
N VAL A 78 18.54 14.38 5.09
CA VAL A 78 17.36 14.76 4.29
C VAL A 78 16.09 14.60 5.11
N TRP A 79 15.94 13.46 5.80
CA TRP A 79 14.81 13.19 6.69
C TRP A 79 14.76 14.13 7.90
N GLN A 80 15.92 14.58 8.37
CA GLN A 80 15.98 15.60 9.41
C GLN A 80 15.48 16.96 8.89
N ALA A 81 16.00 17.41 7.75
CA ALA A 81 15.64 18.70 7.16
C ALA A 81 14.16 18.78 6.74
N SER A 82 13.58 17.67 6.29
CA SER A 82 12.16 17.58 5.96
C SER A 82 11.25 17.40 7.18
N GLY A 83 11.80 17.37 8.40
CA GLY A 83 11.06 17.20 9.64
C GLY A 83 10.55 15.78 9.92
N HIS A 84 10.87 14.81 9.06
CA HIS A 84 10.35 13.44 9.19
C HIS A 84 10.77 12.77 10.51
N LEU A 85 11.98 13.08 11.01
CA LEU A 85 12.49 12.51 12.26
C LEU A 85 11.72 12.96 13.51
N GLY A 86 11.04 14.11 13.46
CA GLY A 86 10.27 14.65 14.59
C GLY A 86 8.75 14.59 14.39
N GLY A 87 8.28 14.65 13.15
CA GLY A 87 6.86 14.78 12.82
C GLY A 87 6.10 13.45 12.64
N PHE A 88 6.78 12.37 12.27
CA PHE A 88 6.15 11.05 12.13
C PHE A 88 6.26 10.24 13.42
N SER A 89 5.50 10.65 14.43
CA SER A 89 5.31 9.85 15.65
C SER A 89 3.83 9.71 15.98
N ASP A 90 3.34 8.47 15.94
CA ASP A 90 2.01 8.12 16.40
C ASP A 90 2.14 7.62 17.85
N PRO A 91 1.56 8.31 18.85
CA PRO A 91 1.66 7.88 20.25
C PRO A 91 1.06 6.49 20.45
N LEU A 92 1.91 5.52 20.79
CA LEU A 92 1.50 4.16 21.07
C LEU A 92 1.18 4.00 22.57
N VAL A 93 -0.03 3.51 22.88
CA VAL A 93 -0.39 3.08 24.23
C VAL A 93 -0.45 1.57 24.23
N ASP A 94 0.40 0.94 25.05
CA ASP A 94 0.48 -0.52 25.13
C ASP A 94 0.01 -1.03 26.50
N CYS A 95 -0.68 -2.17 26.51
CA CYS A 95 -1.17 -2.80 27.72
C CYS A 95 -0.04 -3.62 28.36
N LEU A 96 0.44 -3.19 29.53
CA LEU A 96 1.56 -3.86 30.21
C LEU A 96 1.24 -5.27 30.74
N ILE A 97 -0.02 -5.70 30.72
CA ILE A 97 -0.49 -6.96 31.32
C ILE A 97 -0.67 -8.07 30.28
N SER A 98 -1.08 -7.74 29.06
CA SER A 98 -1.32 -8.72 27.99
C SER A 98 -0.16 -8.71 27.00
N LYS A 99 0.79 -9.63 27.17
CA LYS A 99 1.77 -10.00 26.12
C LYS A 99 1.43 -11.36 25.56
#